data_AF-A0A7C1U538-F1
#
_entry.id   AF-A0A7C1U538-F1
#
_cell.length_a   1.000
_cell.length_b   1.000
_cell.length_c   1.000
_cell.angle_alpha   90.00
_cell.angle_beta   90.00
_cell.angle_gamma   90.00
#
_symmetry.space_group_name_H-M   'P 1'
#
loop_
_entity.id
_entity.type
_entity.pdbx_description
1 polymer ?
#
loop_
_entity_poly.entity_id
_entity_poly.type
_entity_poly.pdbx_seq_one_letter_code
_entity_poly.pdbx_strand_id
1 'polypeptide(L)' 'MENNDFTDSALMTRLAGGDMEALGDLARKHQERVLSLSYRVLNDWHAAEDVAQEAFLRVHRAA' A
#
# COMPACT_ATOMS: atom_id res chain seq x y z
N MET A 1 1.80 -19.72 -7.18
CA MET A 1 1.64 -18.37 -6.59
C MET A 1 1.39 -17.46 -7.77
N GLU A 2 0.16 -17.00 -7.97
CA GLU A 2 -0.17 -16.13 -9.10
C GLU A 2 0.56 -14.80 -8.92
N ASN A 3 1.59 -14.57 -9.75
CA ASN A 3 2.20 -13.26 -9.92
C ASN A 3 1.19 -12.40 -10.65
N ASN A 4 0.30 -11.79 -9.88
CA ASN A 4 -0.68 -10.86 -10.37
C ASN A 4 0.01 -9.51 -10.57
N ASP A 5 0.87 -9.44 -11.60
CA ASP A 5 1.69 -8.26 -11.93
C ASP A 5 0.82 -7.18 -12.60
N PHE A 6 -0.30 -6.87 -11.97
CA PHE A 6 -1.15 -5.77 -12.38
C PHE A 6 -0.40 -4.45 -12.21
N THR A 7 -0.64 -3.56 -13.16
CA THR A 7 -0.16 -2.18 -13.03
C THR A 7 -0.86 -1.51 -11.86
N ASP A 8 -0.21 -0.49 -11.27
CA ASP A 8 -0.81 0.24 -10.15
C ASP A 8 -2.16 0.83 -10.55
N SER A 9 -2.28 1.32 -11.79
CA SER A 9 -3.56 1.81 -12.33
C SER A 9 -4.63 0.72 -12.39
N ALA A 10 -4.29 -0.51 -12.78
CA ALA A 10 -5.26 -1.60 -12.85
C ALA A 10 -5.72 -2.02 -11.44
N LEU A 11 -4.80 -2.05 -10.48
CA LEU A 11 -5.13 -2.32 -9.08
C LEU A 11 -6.00 -1.20 -8.48
N MET A 12 -5.70 0.07 -8.78
CA MET A 12 -6.54 1.20 -8.34
C MET A 12 -7.95 1.15 -8.94
N THR A 13 -8.10 0.79 -10.22
CA THR A 13 -9.42 0.60 -10.84
C THR A 13 -10.22 -0.52 -10.17
N ARG A 14 -9.56 -1.65 -9.85
CA ARG A 14 -10.20 -2.76 -9.11
C ARG A 14 -10.62 -2.32 -7.71
N LEU A 15 -9.73 -1.62 -6.99
CA LEU A 15 -9.99 -1.12 -5.65
C LEU A 15 -11.19 -0.15 -5.62
N ALA A 16 -11.26 0.79 -6.58
CA ALA A 16 -12.40 1.69 -6.75
C ALA A 16 -13.72 0.94 -7.05
N GLY A 17 -13.62 -0.26 -7.65
CA GLY A 17 -14.73 -1.19 -7.86
C GLY A 17 -15.15 -1.98 -6.60
N GLY A 18 -14.50 -1.75 -5.46
CA GLY A 18 -14.78 -2.45 -4.19
C GLY A 18 -13.97 -3.74 -3.98
N ASP A 19 -13.02 -4.05 -4.86
CA ASP A 19 -12.16 -5.23 -4.73
C ASP A 19 -11.04 -4.96 -3.71
N MET A 20 -11.26 -5.38 -2.46
CA MET A 20 -10.30 -5.23 -1.38
C MET A 20 -9.02 -6.06 -1.56
N GLU A 21 -9.03 -7.10 -2.40
CA GLU A 21 -7.81 -7.87 -2.66
C GLU A 21 -6.78 -7.02 -3.42
N ALA A 22 -7.24 -6.06 -4.24
CA ALA A 22 -6.38 -5.13 -4.95
C ALA A 22 -5.60 -4.20 -4.01
N LEU A 23 -6.15 -3.86 -2.83
CA LEU A 23 -5.39 -3.13 -1.80
C LEU A 23 -4.25 -3.99 -1.26
N GLY A 24 -4.49 -5.30 -1.05
CA GLY A 24 -3.46 -6.25 -0.64
C GLY A 24 -2.35 -6.40 -1.69
N ASP A 25 -2.71 -6.42 -2.98
CA ASP A 25 -1.74 -6.42 -4.09
C ASP A 25 -0.89 -5.13 -4.09
N LEU A 26 -1.51 -3.95 -3.92
CA LEU A 26 -0.82 -2.67 -3.79
C LEU A 26 0.13 -2.65 -2.59
N ALA A 27 -0.35 -3.13 -1.43
CA ALA A 27 0.45 -3.20 -0.21
C ALA A 27 1.69 -4.10 -0.42
N ARG A 28 1.51 -5.33 -0.94
CA ARG A 28 2.64 -6.23 -1.24
C ARG A 28 3.70 -5.59 -2.14
N LYS A 29 3.27 -4.84 -3.14
CA LYS A 29 4.17 -4.20 -4.12
C LYS A 29 4.93 -2.99 -3.57
N HIS A 30 4.35 -2.26 -2.63
CA HIS A 30 4.87 -0.95 -2.19
C HIS A 30 5.27 -0.87 -0.72
N GLN A 31 4.89 -1.83 0.12
CA GLN A 31 5.09 -1.77 1.58
C GLN A 31 6.54 -1.53 2.00
N GLU A 32 7.51 -2.21 1.40
CA GLU A 32 8.92 -2.06 1.77
C GLU A 32 9.44 -0.65 1.47
N ARG A 33 9.05 -0.08 0.31
CA ARG A 33 9.46 1.27 -0.10
C ARG A 33 8.80 2.35 0.76
N VAL A 34 7.52 2.18 1.08
CA VAL A 34 6.78 3.09 1.97
C VAL A 34 7.38 3.04 3.38
N LEU A 35 7.61 1.85 3.93
CA LEU A 35 8.19 1.67 5.26
C LEU A 35 9.62 2.25 5.33
N SER A 36 10.45 1.98 4.33
CA SER A 36 11.81 2.55 4.24
C SER A 36 11.80 4.08 4.17
N LEU A 37 10.85 4.67 3.44
CA LEU A 37 10.68 6.13 3.41
C LEU A 37 10.25 6.66 4.78
N SER A 38 9.21 6.07 5.37
CA SER A 38 8.69 6.47 6.69
C SER A 38 9.78 6.39 7.76
N TYR A 39 10.56 5.30 7.79
CA TYR A 39 11.65 5.11 8.73
C TYR A 39 12.76 6.16 8.57
N ARG A 40 13.13 6.51 7.32
CA ARG A 40 14.13 7.57 7.09
C ARG A 40 13.68 8.95 7.57
N VAL A 41 12.38 9.20 7.62
CA VAL A 41 11.80 10.48 8.07
C VAL A 41 11.65 10.52 9.59
N LEU A 42 11.15 9.42 10.18
CA LEU A 42 10.77 9.36 11.59
C LEU A 42 11.90 8.88 12.49
N ASN A 43 12.83 8.10 11.95
CA ASN A 43 13.90 7.40 12.69
C ASN A 43 13.37 6.55 13.86
N ASP A 44 12.15 6.03 13.72
CA ASP A 44 11.46 5.15 14.65
C ASP A 44 10.74 4.07 13.84
N TRP A 45 11.05 2.81 14.12
CA TRP A 45 10.49 1.67 13.39
C TRP A 45 8.98 1.50 13.61
N HIS A 46 8.51 1.61 14.85
CA HIS A 46 7.09 1.42 15.17
C HIS A 46 6.26 2.57 14.58
N ALA A 47 6.73 3.80 14.73
CA ALA A 47 6.04 4.95 14.12
C ALA A 47 6.04 4.86 12.58
N ALA A 48 7.09 4.30 11.98
CA ALA A 48 7.15 4.10 10.53
C ALA A 48 6.17 3.03 10.04
N GLU A 49 5.99 1.92 10.78
CA GLU A 49 4.98 0.91 10.49
C GLU A 49 3.56 1.49 10.55
N ASP A 50 3.25 2.27 11.60
CA ASP A 50 1.94 2.90 11.75
C ASP A 50 1.63 3.87 10.60
N VAL A 51 2.61 4.71 10.24
CA VAL A 51 2.45 5.66 9.12
C VAL A 51 2.33 4.93 7.78
N ALA A 52 3.09 3.85 7.57
CA ALA A 52 2.98 3.04 6.36
C ALA A 52 1.59 2.41 6.23
N GLN A 53 1.04 1.86 7.32
CA GLN A 53 -0.31 1.29 7.33
C GLN A 53 -1.38 2.37 7.07
N GLU A 54 -1.31 3.51 7.76
CA GLU A 54 -2.25 4.61 7.56
C GLU A 54 -2.19 5.17 6.13
N ALA A 55 -1.02 5.15 5.48
CA ALA A 55 -0.90 5.54 4.08
C ALA A 55 -1.74 4.65 3.16
N PHE A 56 -1.70 3.32 3.34
CA PHE A 56 -2.53 2.40 2.55
C PHE A 56 -4.03 2.54 2.89
N LEU A 57 -4.38 2.82 4.14
CA LEU A 57 -5.77 3.12 4.52
C LEU A 57 -6.28 4.39 3.81
N ARG A 58 -5.43 5.41 3.67
CA ARG A 58 -5.77 6.63 2.92
C ARG A 58 -5.93 6.37 1.43
N VAL A 59 -5.09 5.52 0.84
CA VAL A 59 -5.25 5.07 -0.55
C VAL A 59 -6.61 4.41 -0.74
N HIS A 60 -7.00 3.50 0.17
CA HIS A 60 -8.32 2.87 0.12
C HIS A 60 -9.47 3.87 0.27
N ARG A 61 -9.37 4.84 1.18
CA ARG A 61 -10.40 5.89 1.36
C ARG A 61 -10.51 6.84 0.15
N ALA A 62 -9.48 6.91 -0.68
CA ALA A 62 -9.40 7.81 -1.84
C ALA A 62 -9.63 7.10 -3.18
N ALA A 63 -9.78 5.77 -3.18
CA ALA A 63 -10.15 4.97 -4.34
C ALA A 63 -11.65 5.14 -4.64
#